data_AF-A0A2I0X6J8-F1
#
_entry.id   AF-A0A2I0X6J8-F1
#
_cell.length_a   1.000
_cell.length_b   1.000
_cell.length_c   1.000
_cell.angle_alpha   90.00
_cell.angle_beta   90.00
_cell.angle_gamma   90.00
#
_symmetry.space_group_name_H-M   'P 1'
#
loop_
_entity.id
_entity.type
_entity.pdbx_description
1 polymer ?
#
loop_
_entity_poly.entity_id
_entity_poly.type
_entity_poly.pdbx_seq_one_letter_code
_entity_poly.pdbx_strand_id
1 'polypeptide(L)'
;MVRFSVSQDGIWAVNKAIESHNHELARSDDKHLLRSFRSISDENASVLKYMSEVGIKIVDAFTYISDEVGGVGNLGFTKRDAYNYIQKEKRAKIETRDTNSLIKLFKEWAIDDMFAWDVQTDEDDCLLNFFWVYGLGRIDYDCFGDVIIFDISYSLNKYNLAYAPIVGVNNHWQNILL
;
A
#
# COMPACT_ATOMS: atom_id res chain seq x y z
N MET A 1 -27.07 -13.93 -13.33
CA MET A 1 -26.56 -14.65 -12.13
C MET A 1 -26.56 -16.14 -12.41
N VAL A 2 -25.43 -16.84 -12.21
CA VAL A 2 -25.33 -18.31 -12.33
C VAL A 2 -25.14 -18.90 -10.94
N ARG A 3 -25.90 -19.95 -10.60
CA ARG A 3 -25.73 -20.73 -9.36
C ARG A 3 -25.22 -22.11 -9.71
N PHE A 4 -24.17 -22.53 -9.01
CA PHE A 4 -23.55 -23.84 -9.13
C PHE A 4 -23.72 -24.61 -7.82
N SER A 5 -23.74 -25.95 -7.90
CA SER A 5 -23.52 -26.84 -6.77
C SER A 5 -22.36 -27.78 -7.05
N VAL A 6 -21.73 -28.23 -5.98
CA VAL A 6 -20.69 -29.26 -6.02
C VAL A 6 -21.24 -30.51 -5.34
N SER A 7 -21.15 -31.65 -6.01
CA SER A 7 -21.53 -32.95 -5.42
C SER A 7 -20.52 -33.41 -4.36
N GLN A 8 -20.87 -34.43 -3.58
CA GLN A 8 -19.91 -35.07 -2.66
C GLN A 8 -18.68 -35.65 -3.37
N ASP A 9 -18.82 -36.02 -4.65
CA ASP A 9 -17.73 -36.50 -5.50
C ASP A 9 -16.94 -35.37 -6.19
N GLY A 10 -17.21 -34.10 -5.85
CA GLY A 10 -16.50 -32.93 -6.40
C GLY A 10 -16.97 -32.49 -7.79
N ILE A 11 -18.09 -33.02 -8.30
CA ILE A 11 -18.60 -32.68 -9.63
C ILE A 11 -19.38 -31.36 -9.55
N TRP A 12 -19.01 -30.41 -10.42
CA TRP A 12 -19.68 -29.11 -10.54
C TRP A 12 -20.88 -29.22 -11.48
N ALA A 13 -22.05 -28.76 -11.03
CA ALA A 13 -23.27 -28.69 -11.84
C ALA A 13 -23.85 -27.27 -11.79
N VAL A 14 -24.39 -26.79 -12.92
CA VAL A 14 -25.12 -25.53 -12.99
C VAL A 14 -26.57 -25.78 -12.62
N ASN A 15 -27.03 -25.18 -11.52
CA ASN A 15 -28.39 -25.35 -11.02
C ASN A 15 -29.37 -24.32 -11.55
N LYS A 16 -28.89 -23.09 -11.78
CA LYS A 16 -29.72 -21.99 -12.25
C LYS A 16 -28.88 -20.98 -13.00
N ALA A 17 -29.33 -20.59 -14.19
CA ALA A 17 -28.82 -19.45 -14.92
C ALA A 17 -29.95 -18.42 -15.08
N ILE A 18 -29.74 -17.21 -14.56
CA ILE A 18 -30.62 -16.06 -14.78
C ILE A 18 -29.87 -15.13 -15.73
N GLU A 19 -30.37 -15.04 -16.97
CA GLU A 19 -29.81 -14.22 -18.04
C GLU A 19 -30.39 -12.80 -18.05
N SER A 20 -31.52 -12.55 -17.39
CA SER A 20 -32.07 -11.20 -17.28
C SER A 20 -31.24 -10.34 -16.32
N HIS A 21 -30.94 -9.12 -16.75
CA HIS A 21 -30.24 -8.11 -15.97
C HIS A 21 -31.18 -6.93 -15.70
N ASN A 22 -30.96 -6.23 -14.58
CA ASN A 22 -31.65 -4.98 -14.25
C ASN A 22 -30.89 -3.73 -14.74
N HIS A 23 -29.86 -3.93 -15.57
CA HIS A 23 -29.04 -2.89 -16.18
C HIS A 23 -28.52 -3.39 -17.53
N GLU A 24 -28.05 -2.48 -18.37
CA GLU A 24 -27.40 -2.84 -19.64
C GLU A 24 -26.07 -3.56 -19.40
N LEU A 25 -25.73 -4.50 -20.28
CA LEU A 25 -24.43 -5.17 -20.24
C LEU A 25 -23.31 -4.19 -20.64
N ALA A 26 -22.12 -4.40 -20.09
CA ALA A 26 -20.96 -3.60 -20.43
C ALA A 26 -20.68 -3.67 -21.94
N ARG A 27 -20.38 -2.51 -22.54
CA ARG A 27 -20.06 -2.42 -23.96
C ARG A 27 -18.72 -3.10 -24.23
N SER A 28 -18.49 -3.50 -25.47
CA SER A 28 -17.22 -4.13 -25.84
C SER A 28 -16.02 -3.21 -25.59
N ASP A 29 -16.22 -1.90 -25.77
CA ASP A 29 -15.17 -0.89 -25.58
C ASP A 29 -14.81 -0.71 -24.09
N ASP A 30 -15.75 -0.99 -23.18
CA ASP A 30 -15.56 -0.90 -21.73
C ASP A 30 -15.00 -2.18 -21.11
N LYS A 31 -14.74 -3.23 -21.91
CA LYS A 31 -14.23 -4.51 -21.39
C LYS A 31 -12.95 -4.34 -20.58
N HIS A 32 -12.05 -3.45 -21.01
CA HIS A 32 -10.79 -3.17 -20.33
C HIS A 32 -10.97 -2.58 -18.90
N LEU A 33 -12.16 -2.08 -18.56
CA LEU A 33 -12.50 -1.59 -17.22
C LEU A 33 -13.03 -2.71 -16.30
N LEU A 34 -13.54 -3.80 -16.87
CA LEU A 34 -14.09 -4.92 -16.11
C LEU A 34 -12.97 -5.65 -15.37
N ARG A 35 -13.13 -5.85 -14.06
CA ARG A 35 -12.13 -6.54 -13.23
C ARG A 35 -11.73 -7.92 -13.78
N SER A 36 -12.68 -8.67 -14.34
CA SER A 36 -12.42 -10.01 -14.92
C SER A 36 -11.58 -9.98 -16.20
N PHE A 37 -11.47 -8.83 -16.86
CA PHE A 37 -10.67 -8.62 -18.06
C PHE A 37 -9.38 -7.83 -17.76
N ARG A 38 -9.12 -7.52 -16.47
CA ARG A 38 -7.95 -6.78 -16.05
C ARG A 38 -6.88 -7.72 -15.49
N SER A 39 -5.72 -7.75 -16.15
CA SER A 39 -4.54 -8.47 -15.69
C SER A 39 -3.29 -7.74 -16.17
N ILE A 40 -2.30 -7.64 -15.29
CA ILE A 40 -0.97 -7.15 -15.68
C ILE A 40 -0.19 -8.36 -16.18
N SER A 41 0.30 -8.31 -17.41
CA SER A 41 1.18 -9.37 -17.95
C SER A 41 2.57 -9.28 -17.32
N ASP A 42 3.33 -10.37 -17.35
CA ASP A 42 4.66 -10.43 -16.75
C ASP A 42 5.65 -9.43 -17.41
N GLU A 43 5.49 -9.17 -18.71
CA GLU A 43 6.28 -8.18 -19.44
C GLU A 43 6.00 -6.76 -18.93
N ASN A 44 4.71 -6.39 -18.85
CA ASN A 44 4.30 -5.08 -18.36
C ASN A 44 4.63 -4.89 -16.88
N ALA A 45 4.50 -5.95 -16.08
CA ALA A 45 4.92 -5.97 -14.68
C ALA A 45 6.42 -5.68 -14.53
N SER A 46 7.25 -6.31 -15.36
CA SER A 46 8.71 -6.12 -15.38
C SER A 46 9.09 -4.69 -15.74
N VAL A 47 8.44 -4.10 -16.76
CA VAL A 47 8.66 -2.70 -17.17
C VAL A 47 8.26 -1.74 -16.06
N LEU A 48 7.05 -1.90 -15.48
CA LEU A 48 6.58 -1.06 -14.36
C LEU A 48 7.56 -1.10 -13.19
N LYS A 49 8.05 -2.30 -12.85
CA LYS A 49 9.00 -2.51 -11.75
C LYS A 49 10.32 -1.80 -12.01
N TYR A 50 10.93 -2.04 -13.17
CA TYR A 50 12.19 -1.41 -13.55
C TYR A 50 12.10 0.12 -13.55
N MET A 51 11.06 0.67 -14.19
CA MET A 51 10.85 2.12 -14.22
C MET A 51 10.67 2.71 -12.82
N SER A 52 9.91 2.04 -11.95
CA SER A 52 9.77 2.48 -10.56
C SER A 52 11.08 2.42 -9.78
N GLU A 53 11.97 1.47 -10.06
CA GLU A 53 13.25 1.32 -9.37
C GLU A 53 14.25 2.43 -9.75
N VAL A 54 14.23 2.89 -11.00
CA VAL A 54 15.04 4.02 -11.47
C VAL A 54 14.41 5.39 -11.15
N GLY A 55 13.31 5.41 -10.40
CA GLY A 55 12.67 6.64 -9.91
C GLY A 55 11.67 7.30 -10.85
N ILE A 56 11.30 6.64 -11.96
CA ILE A 56 10.24 7.13 -12.85
C ILE A 56 8.89 7.00 -12.13
N LYS A 57 8.03 8.01 -12.24
CA LYS A 57 6.71 7.97 -11.59
C LYS A 57 5.85 6.90 -12.25
N ILE A 58 5.04 6.21 -11.45
CA ILE A 58 4.14 5.15 -11.93
C ILE A 58 3.19 5.65 -13.02
N VAL A 59 2.76 6.93 -12.96
CA VAL A 59 1.94 7.54 -14.00
C VAL A 59 2.66 7.64 -15.34
N ASP A 60 3.95 7.96 -15.34
CA ASP A 60 4.74 8.11 -16.57
C ASP A 60 5.03 6.73 -17.15
N ALA A 61 5.37 5.75 -16.31
CA ALA A 61 5.52 4.36 -16.72
C ALA A 61 4.22 3.78 -17.30
N PHE A 62 3.07 4.04 -16.65
CA PHE A 62 1.77 3.63 -17.16
C PHE A 62 1.44 4.26 -18.52
N THR A 63 1.75 5.55 -18.69
CA THR A 63 1.50 6.27 -19.96
C THR A 63 2.37 5.69 -21.07
N TYR A 64 3.65 5.44 -20.80
CA TYR A 64 4.57 4.79 -21.74
C TYR A 64 4.03 3.44 -22.24
N ILE A 65 3.62 2.55 -21.33
CA ILE A 65 3.13 1.22 -21.72
C ILE A 65 1.79 1.34 -22.47
N SER A 66 0.93 2.26 -22.05
CA SER A 66 -0.31 2.58 -22.78
C SER A 66 -0.03 3.01 -24.22
N ASP A 67 0.95 3.88 -24.43
CA ASP A 67 1.28 4.39 -25.76
C ASP A 67 1.84 3.30 -26.67
N GLU A 68 2.67 2.39 -26.15
CA GLU A 68 3.22 1.23 -26.89
C GLU A 68 2.11 0.31 -27.45
N VAL A 69 1.00 0.15 -26.73
CA VAL A 69 -0.14 -0.69 -27.15
C VAL A 69 -1.24 0.09 -27.86
N GLY A 70 -1.01 1.37 -28.16
CA GLY A 70 -1.98 2.23 -28.88
C GLY A 70 -3.15 2.72 -28.01
N GLY A 71 -2.97 2.76 -26.69
CA GLY A 71 -3.88 3.38 -25.74
C GLY A 71 -4.36 2.47 -24.61
N VAL A 72 -4.93 3.09 -23.57
CA VAL A 72 -5.37 2.43 -22.34
C VAL A 72 -6.39 1.30 -22.58
N GLY A 73 -7.21 1.43 -23.63
CA GLY A 73 -8.19 0.41 -24.01
C GLY A 73 -7.58 -0.95 -24.38
N ASN A 74 -6.33 -0.95 -24.86
CA ASN A 74 -5.61 -2.17 -25.30
C ASN A 74 -4.65 -2.72 -24.23
N LEU A 75 -4.47 -2.00 -23.13
CA LEU A 75 -3.46 -2.30 -22.12
C LEU A 75 -3.82 -3.47 -21.21
N GLY A 76 -5.13 -3.72 -21.01
CA GLY A 76 -5.60 -4.81 -20.16
C GLY A 76 -5.43 -4.57 -18.66
N PHE A 77 -5.02 -3.37 -18.22
CA PHE A 77 -5.06 -2.96 -16.82
C PHE A 77 -5.19 -1.44 -16.68
N THR A 78 -5.67 -0.98 -15.53
CA THR A 78 -5.85 0.45 -15.27
C THR A 78 -4.64 1.04 -14.55
N LYS A 79 -4.55 2.37 -14.55
CA LYS A 79 -3.56 3.10 -13.75
C LYS A 79 -3.58 2.65 -12.29
N ARG A 80 -4.76 2.47 -11.70
CA ARG A 80 -4.90 2.00 -10.31
C ARG A 80 -4.28 0.63 -10.09
N ASP A 81 -4.41 -0.28 -11.06
CA ASP A 81 -3.82 -1.61 -10.97
C ASP A 81 -2.28 -1.53 -10.98
N ALA A 82 -1.70 -0.66 -11.80
CA ALA A 82 -0.25 -0.40 -11.80
C ALA A 82 0.25 0.13 -10.44
N TYR A 83 -0.48 1.08 -9.84
CA TYR A 83 -0.17 1.57 -8.48
C TYR A 83 -0.24 0.45 -7.44
N ASN A 84 -1.30 -0.35 -7.47
CA ASN A 84 -1.49 -1.45 -6.52
C ASN A 84 -0.38 -2.50 -6.66
N TYR A 85 0.01 -2.83 -7.90
CA TYR A 85 1.10 -3.77 -8.19
C TYR A 85 2.43 -3.29 -7.62
N ILE A 86 2.85 -2.06 -7.94
CA ILE A 86 4.11 -1.51 -7.43
C ILE A 86 4.09 -1.34 -5.90
N GLN A 87 2.95 -0.95 -5.31
CA GLN A 87 2.83 -0.91 -3.85
C GLN A 87 2.99 -2.29 -3.22
N LYS A 88 2.43 -3.35 -3.84
CA LYS A 88 2.61 -4.73 -3.37
C LYS A 88 4.08 -5.14 -3.45
N GLU A 89 4.76 -4.89 -4.57
CA GLU A 89 6.19 -5.19 -4.74
C GLU A 89 7.06 -4.42 -3.72
N LYS A 90 6.73 -3.16 -3.45
CA LYS A 90 7.46 -2.35 -2.46
C LYS A 90 7.28 -2.90 -1.05
N ARG A 91 6.06 -3.29 -0.66
CA ARG A 91 5.80 -3.93 0.64
C ARG A 91 6.60 -5.23 0.79
N ALA A 92 6.57 -6.09 -0.24
CA ALA A 92 7.34 -7.33 -0.26
C ALA A 92 8.87 -7.11 -0.19
N LYS A 93 9.40 -5.97 -0.67
CA LYS A 93 10.84 -5.65 -0.54
C LYS A 93 11.24 -5.14 0.84
N ILE A 94 10.31 -4.54 1.59
CA ILE A 94 10.55 -4.14 2.98
C ILE A 94 10.66 -5.40 3.86
N GLU A 95 10.09 -6.52 3.42
CA GLU A 95 10.08 -7.76 4.18
C GLU A 95 11.49 -8.34 4.44
N THR A 96 11.61 -8.79 5.69
CA THR A 96 12.66 -9.59 6.30
C THR A 96 14.01 -8.92 6.62
N ARG A 97 14.63 -8.14 5.73
CA ARG A 97 16.01 -7.66 6.01
C ARG A 97 16.07 -6.30 6.71
N ASP A 98 15.20 -5.37 6.30
CA ASP A 98 15.20 -4.01 6.84
C ASP A 98 14.43 -3.94 8.17
N THR A 99 13.35 -4.72 8.33
CA THR A 99 12.56 -4.78 9.57
C THR A 99 13.35 -5.38 10.73
N ASN A 100 14.05 -6.48 10.51
CA ASN A 100 14.91 -7.11 11.51
C ASN A 100 16.08 -6.19 11.93
N SER A 101 16.62 -5.41 10.98
CA SER A 101 17.67 -4.45 11.27
C SER A 101 17.14 -3.28 12.12
N LEU A 102 15.93 -2.79 11.83
CA LEU A 102 15.25 -1.74 12.59
C LEU A 102 14.91 -2.22 14.01
N ILE A 103 14.34 -3.42 14.15
CA ILE A 103 14.01 -4.03 15.45
C ILE A 103 15.29 -4.20 16.28
N LYS A 104 16.39 -4.64 15.66
CA LYS A 104 17.67 -4.76 16.35
C LYS A 104 18.15 -3.41 16.88
N LEU A 105 18.08 -2.36 16.06
CA LEU A 105 18.45 -1.00 16.45
C LEU A 105 17.60 -0.50 17.62
N PHE A 106 16.29 -0.72 17.60
CA PHE A 106 15.41 -0.30 18.69
C PHE A 106 15.62 -1.10 19.97
N LYS A 107 15.97 -2.39 19.87
CA LYS A 107 16.43 -3.17 21.04
C LYS A 107 17.73 -2.61 21.62
N GLU A 108 18.65 -2.13 20.79
CA GLU A 108 19.87 -1.46 21.24
C GLU A 108 19.57 -0.10 21.90
N TRP A 109 18.58 0.64 21.40
CA TRP A 109 18.17 1.94 21.99
C TRP A 109 17.30 1.81 23.24
N ALA A 110 16.61 0.69 23.42
CA ALA A 110 15.84 0.37 24.62
C ALA A 110 16.69 0.14 25.89
N ILE A 111 18.01 0.41 25.82
CA ILE A 111 18.86 0.59 27.00
C ILE A 111 18.48 1.89 27.74
N ASP A 112 17.96 2.88 27.03
CA ASP A 112 17.37 4.09 27.63
C ASP A 112 15.92 3.79 28.07
N ASP A 113 15.66 3.78 29.38
CA ASP A 113 14.32 3.55 29.96
C ASP A 113 13.28 4.59 29.49
N MET A 114 13.72 5.75 29.00
CA MET A 114 12.83 6.76 28.46
C MET A 114 12.50 6.54 26.98
N PHE A 115 13.28 5.73 26.26
CA PHE A 115 12.96 5.32 24.89
C PHE A 115 11.84 4.28 24.90
N ALA A 116 10.81 4.51 24.10
CA ALA A 116 9.72 3.56 23.92
C ALA A 116 9.46 3.33 22.43
N TRP A 117 9.12 2.11 22.08
CA TRP A 117 8.79 1.72 20.72
C TRP A 117 7.80 0.57 20.72
N ASP A 118 7.04 0.46 19.64
CA ASP A 118 6.12 -0.65 19.40
C ASP A 118 6.10 -1.01 17.91
N VAL A 119 5.82 -2.27 17.62
CA VAL A 119 5.83 -2.82 16.27
C VAL A 119 4.63 -3.73 16.06
N GLN A 120 3.94 -3.53 14.94
CA GLN A 120 2.85 -4.39 14.51
C GLN A 120 3.27 -5.14 13.26
N THR A 121 3.19 -6.47 13.30
CA THR A 121 3.38 -7.35 12.15
C THR A 121 2.06 -8.02 11.75
N ASP A 122 1.98 -8.52 10.52
CA ASP A 122 0.89 -9.39 10.07
C ASP A 122 1.16 -10.88 10.37
N GLU A 123 0.30 -11.76 9.87
CA GLU A 123 0.38 -13.22 10.06
C GLU A 123 1.64 -13.84 9.42
N ASP A 124 2.26 -13.13 8.47
CA ASP A 124 3.47 -13.55 7.74
C ASP A 124 4.74 -12.87 8.31
N ASP A 125 4.66 -12.28 9.52
CA ASP A 125 5.73 -11.52 10.18
C ASP A 125 6.19 -10.26 9.41
N CYS A 126 5.33 -9.73 8.53
CA CYS A 126 5.64 -8.55 7.73
C CYS A 126 5.28 -7.27 8.50
N LEU A 127 6.17 -6.27 8.49
CA LEU A 127 5.96 -5.02 9.22
C LEU A 127 4.77 -4.24 8.65
N LEU A 128 3.75 -4.03 9.48
CA LEU A 128 2.59 -3.20 9.16
C LEU A 128 2.78 -1.77 9.63
N ASN A 129 3.03 -1.60 10.93
CA ASN A 129 3.16 -0.31 11.60
C ASN A 129 4.34 -0.35 12.56
N PHE A 130 5.01 0.78 12.74
CA PHE A 130 6.00 0.95 13.79
C PHE A 130 5.85 2.33 14.42
N PHE A 131 6.06 2.38 15.72
CA PHE A 131 6.00 3.59 16.52
C PHE A 131 7.26 3.66 17.39
N TRP A 132 7.80 4.86 17.58
CA TRP A 132 8.88 5.09 18.52
C TRP A 132 8.82 6.53 19.05
N VAL A 133 9.32 6.71 20.27
CA VAL A 133 9.46 8.01 20.92
C VAL A 133 10.74 8.02 21.74
N TYR A 134 11.51 9.10 21.63
CA TYR A 134 12.69 9.33 22.46
C TYR A 134 12.29 9.89 23.82
N GLY A 135 13.16 9.79 24.82
CA GLY A 135 12.86 10.30 26.15
C GLY A 135 12.45 11.78 26.18
N LEU A 136 13.08 12.61 25.34
CA LEU A 136 12.72 14.03 25.24
C LEU A 136 11.29 14.22 24.72
N GLY A 137 10.84 13.44 23.73
CA GLY A 137 9.48 13.53 23.20
C GLY A 137 8.42 13.23 24.27
N ARG A 138 8.70 12.26 25.16
CA ARG A 138 7.82 11.97 26.30
C ARG A 138 7.75 13.12 27.30
N ILE A 139 8.88 13.76 27.60
CA ILE A 139 8.94 14.95 28.48
C ILE A 139 8.17 16.10 27.85
N ASP A 140 8.38 16.33 26.56
CA ASP A 140 7.70 17.36 25.79
C ASP A 140 6.18 17.08 25.73
N TYR A 141 5.77 15.83 25.59
CA TYR A 141 4.37 15.42 25.65
C TYR A 141 3.75 15.68 27.04
N ASP A 142 4.47 15.37 28.12
CA ASP A 142 3.99 15.65 29.48
C ASP A 142 3.81 17.17 29.73
N CYS A 143 4.59 18.01 29.04
CA CYS A 143 4.54 19.46 29.18
C CYS A 143 3.57 20.16 28.20
N PHE A 144 3.42 19.64 26.98
CA PHE A 144 2.80 20.31 25.83
C PHE A 144 1.88 19.39 25.00
N GLY A 145 1.47 18.25 25.56
CA GLY A 145 0.56 17.28 24.92
C GLY A 145 -0.92 17.69 24.97
N ASP A 146 -1.23 18.93 25.35
CA ASP A 146 -2.58 19.50 25.39
C ASP A 146 -3.14 19.76 23.98
N VAL A 147 -2.26 20.07 23.02
CA VAL A 147 -2.60 20.21 21.60
C VAL A 147 -1.64 19.37 20.76
N ILE A 148 -2.20 18.44 20.00
CA ILE A 148 -1.44 17.53 19.12
C ILE A 148 -1.92 17.68 17.69
N ILE A 149 -0.97 17.81 16.77
CA ILE A 149 -1.19 17.85 15.33
C ILE A 149 -0.59 16.59 14.73
N PHE A 150 -1.44 15.83 14.01
CA PHE A 150 -1.01 14.74 13.16
C PHE A 150 -0.90 15.25 11.73
N ASP A 151 0.33 15.41 11.25
CA ASP A 151 0.57 15.79 9.87
C ASP A 151 0.93 14.56 9.02
N ILE A 152 -0.09 13.94 8.43
CA ILE A 152 0.11 12.86 7.44
C ILE A 152 0.38 13.38 6.03
N SER A 153 0.49 14.70 5.85
CA SER A 153 0.73 15.34 4.54
C SER A 153 2.18 15.16 4.10
N TYR A 154 3.10 14.93 5.05
CA TYR A 154 4.50 14.63 4.77
C TYR A 154 4.68 13.19 4.32
N SER A 155 4.48 13.00 3.01
CA SER A 155 5.24 12.08 2.16
C SER A 155 5.39 10.63 2.65
N LEU A 156 4.72 9.74 1.92
CA LEU A 156 5.21 8.39 1.68
C LEU A 156 6.75 8.43 1.52
N ASN A 157 7.49 7.80 2.44
CA ASN A 157 8.95 7.78 2.35
C ASN A 157 9.39 7.02 1.07
N LYS A 158 10.70 6.91 0.80
CA LYS A 158 11.19 6.15 -0.39
C LYS A 158 10.65 4.70 -0.47
N TYR A 159 10.16 4.17 0.65
CA TYR A 159 9.56 2.85 0.80
C TYR A 159 8.03 2.85 0.72
N ASN A 160 7.39 3.98 0.42
CA ASN A 160 5.94 4.15 0.47
C ASN A 160 5.30 3.80 1.83
N LEU A 161 6.04 3.97 2.93
CA LEU A 161 5.46 3.95 4.27
C LEU A 161 4.96 5.36 4.61
N ALA A 162 3.74 5.43 5.14
CA ALA A 162 3.23 6.67 5.69
C ALA A 162 4.04 7.03 6.93
N TYR A 163 4.60 8.25 6.95
CA TYR A 163 5.27 8.81 8.11
C TYR A 163 4.37 9.89 8.70
N ALA A 164 4.06 9.77 9.99
CA ALA A 164 3.15 10.67 10.68
C ALA A 164 3.84 11.16 11.97
N PRO A 165 4.57 12.27 11.93
CA PRO A 165 5.14 12.86 13.13
C PRO A 165 4.01 13.35 14.05
N ILE A 166 4.18 13.15 15.35
CA ILE A 166 3.31 13.73 16.37
C ILE A 166 3.92 15.09 16.74
N VAL A 167 3.19 16.17 16.48
CA VAL A 167 3.72 17.52 16.66
C VAL A 167 2.87 18.27 17.67
N GLY A 168 3.51 18.82 18.69
CA GLY A 168 2.92 19.69 19.70
C GLY A 168 3.29 21.15 19.47
N VAL A 169 2.77 22.03 20.32
CA VAL A 169 3.09 23.47 20.29
C VAL A 169 3.53 23.91 21.69
N ASN A 170 4.72 24.50 21.79
CA ASN A 170 5.21 25.02 23.06
C ASN A 170 4.57 26.38 23.44
N ASN A 171 4.87 26.88 24.63
CA ASN A 171 4.39 28.19 25.13
C ASN A 171 4.79 29.41 24.26
N HIS A 172 5.72 29.23 23.32
CA HIS A 172 6.16 30.25 22.38
C HIS A 172 5.54 30.08 20.98
N TRP A 173 4.51 29.25 20.84
CA TRP A 173 3.84 28.95 19.57
C TRP A 173 4.77 28.30 18.54
N GLN A 174 5.77 27.54 18.99
CA GLN A 174 6.70 26.81 18.14
C GLN A 174 6.33 25.33 18.10
N ASN A 175 6.43 24.75 16.91
CA ASN A 175 6.24 23.31 16.72
C ASN A 175 7.36 22.52 17.40
N ILE A 176 6.99 21.51 18.16
CA ILE A 176 7.90 20.56 18.80
C ILE A 176 7.49 19.14 18.43
N LEU A 177 8.45 18.23 18.32
CA LEU A 177 8.17 16.82 18.05
C LEU A 177 7.87 16.13 19.38
N LEU A 178 6.68 15.55 19.50
CA LEU A 178 6.26 14.77 20.67
C LEU A 178 6.55 13.28 20.46
#